data_AF-A0A4R6S5M2-F1
#
_entry.id   AF-A0A4R6S5M2-F1
#
_cell.length_a   1.000
_cell.length_b   1.000
_cell.length_c   1.000
_cell.angle_alpha   90.00
_cell.angle_beta   90.00
_cell.angle_gamma   90.00
#
_symmetry.space_group_name_H-M   'P 1'
#
loop_
_entity.id
_entity.type
_entity.pdbx_description
1 polymer ?
#
loop_
_entity_poly.entity_id
_entity_poly.type
_entity_poly.pdbx_seq_one_letter_code
_entity_poly.pdbx_strand_id
1 'polypeptide(L)'
;MTLRIAAVGAAAALVGVLLAGCGEKDSPPPGPTTRTVATTSASAAPAELASFVASPCSVLTDAQRTALDKNGFTVRAGTVKAHAQSPTCQYGDLQHRETGTLWVTAFVVTDAGLAELTADHAKGLSPEYWKQGTLASHPVLYYTGQGSPEFCSVAIGFTDRSYVGVEVTKFNTDKPREDTCKSTTAVAEQVLATITGSE
;
A
#
# COMPACT_ATOMS: atom_id res chain seq x y z
N MET A 1 13.00 -49.68 16.18
CA MET A 1 13.05 -50.16 17.59
C MET A 1 13.94 -49.18 18.33
N THR A 2 13.45 -48.33 19.23
CA THR A 2 12.99 -48.71 20.57
C THR A 2 12.04 -47.65 21.13
N LEU A 3 10.93 -48.12 21.71
CA LEU A 3 9.86 -47.39 22.37
C LEU A 3 10.33 -46.84 23.74
N ARG A 4 9.89 -45.65 24.15
CA ARG A 4 9.71 -45.31 25.58
C ARG A 4 8.44 -44.50 25.79
N ILE A 5 7.48 -45.16 26.44
CA ILE A 5 6.24 -44.61 27.01
C ILE A 5 6.52 -44.35 28.49
N ALA A 6 6.04 -43.23 29.04
CA ALA A 6 5.49 -43.17 30.39
C ALA A 6 4.68 -41.87 30.59
N ALA A 7 3.41 -42.06 30.96
CA ALA A 7 2.43 -41.06 31.34
C ALA A 7 2.50 -40.74 32.85
N VAL A 8 1.43 -40.07 33.35
CA VAL A 8 1.03 -39.76 34.76
C VAL A 8 1.30 -38.29 35.12
N GLY A 9 0.36 -37.45 35.57
CA GLY A 9 -1.07 -37.59 35.90
C GLY A 9 -1.56 -36.38 36.73
N ALA A 10 -2.88 -36.10 36.67
CA ALA A 10 -3.81 -35.61 37.72
C ALA A 10 -3.42 -34.43 38.66
N ALA A 11 -4.29 -33.55 39.18
CA ALA A 11 -5.73 -33.28 39.12
C ALA A 11 -6.02 -31.94 39.88
N ALA A 12 -7.16 -31.33 39.54
CA ALA A 12 -8.05 -30.39 40.24
C ALA A 12 -7.68 -29.73 41.60
N ALA A 13 -8.04 -28.43 41.72
CA ALA A 13 -8.64 -27.88 42.94
C ALA A 13 -9.68 -26.79 42.58
N LEU A 14 -10.88 -26.96 43.14
CA LEU A 14 -12.07 -26.11 43.09
C LEU A 14 -12.18 -25.27 44.38
N VAL A 15 -13.16 -24.35 44.41
CA VAL A 15 -13.69 -23.56 45.55
C VAL A 15 -12.93 -22.25 45.82
N GLY A 16 -13.50 -21.04 45.83
CA GLY A 16 -14.89 -20.57 45.88
C GLY A 16 -15.02 -19.56 47.02
N VAL A 17 -15.33 -18.28 46.75
CA VAL A 17 -15.84 -17.34 47.77
C VAL A 17 -16.85 -16.39 47.11
N LEU A 18 -18.11 -16.56 47.50
CA LEU A 18 -19.19 -15.58 47.36
C LEU A 18 -19.01 -14.50 48.43
N LEU A 19 -19.01 -13.23 48.02
CA LEU A 19 -19.29 -12.11 48.92
C LEU A 19 -20.46 -11.32 48.33
N ALA A 20 -21.63 -11.54 48.93
CA ALA A 20 -22.79 -10.68 48.81
C ALA A 20 -22.52 -9.40 49.61
N GLY A 21 -22.66 -8.25 48.95
CA GLY A 21 -22.64 -6.94 49.59
C GLY A 21 -23.55 -6.00 48.80
N CYS A 22 -24.82 -5.97 49.18
CA CYS A 22 -25.79 -4.99 48.70
C CYS A 22 -25.47 -3.62 49.29
N GLY A 23 -25.41 -2.60 48.44
CA GLY A 23 -25.31 -1.20 48.81
C GLY A 23 -25.83 -0.35 47.66
N GLU A 24 -27.14 -0.09 47.67
CA GLU A 24 -27.82 0.81 46.75
C GLU A 24 -27.13 2.20 46.67
N LYS A 25 -26.84 2.63 45.44
CA LYS A 25 -26.93 4.03 45.01
C LYS A 25 -27.10 4.09 43.50
N ASP A 26 -28.24 4.65 43.08
CA ASP A 26 -28.66 4.99 41.73
C ASP A 26 -27.52 5.28 40.73
N SER A 27 -27.43 4.45 39.69
CA SER A 27 -26.94 4.85 38.38
C SER A 27 -27.55 3.92 37.34
N PRO A 28 -28.34 4.43 36.36
CA PRO A 28 -28.82 3.58 35.28
C PRO A 28 -27.61 3.02 34.50
N PRO A 29 -27.66 1.74 34.08
CA PRO A 29 -26.60 1.17 33.27
C PRO A 29 -26.44 2.00 31.98
N PRO A 30 -25.21 2.28 31.51
CA PRO A 30 -25.03 2.90 30.22
C PRO A 30 -25.72 2.02 29.19
N GLY A 31 -26.72 2.59 28.49
CA GLY A 31 -27.40 1.89 27.42
C GLY A 31 -26.39 1.38 26.40
N PRO A 32 -26.71 0.33 25.64
CA PRO A 32 -25.86 -0.10 24.53
C PRO A 32 -25.67 1.10 23.61
N THR A 33 -24.46 1.66 23.59
CA THR A 33 -24.05 2.61 22.57
C THR A 33 -24.00 1.80 21.28
N THR A 34 -25.13 1.77 20.58
CA THR A 34 -25.17 1.39 19.17
C THR A 34 -24.28 2.41 18.47
N ARG A 35 -23.00 2.08 18.30
CA ARG A 35 -22.16 2.75 17.32
C ARG A 35 -22.85 2.47 16.01
N THR A 36 -23.57 3.46 15.49
CA THR A 36 -23.86 3.57 14.08
C THR A 36 -22.50 3.55 13.41
N VAL A 37 -22.04 2.36 13.03
CA VAL A 37 -21.00 2.23 12.02
C VAL A 37 -21.66 2.85 10.81
N ALA A 38 -21.26 4.08 10.48
CA ALA A 38 -21.60 4.70 9.22
C ALA A 38 -21.22 3.64 8.19
N THR A 39 -22.25 3.04 7.58
CA THR A 39 -22.05 2.19 6.43
C THR A 39 -21.62 3.17 5.36
N THR A 40 -20.32 3.38 5.23
CA THR A 40 -19.71 4.09 4.11
C THR A 40 -20.24 3.37 2.89
N SER A 41 -21.29 3.95 2.30
CA SER A 41 -21.82 3.52 1.00
C SER A 41 -20.62 3.31 0.11
N ALA A 42 -20.57 2.17 -0.58
CA ALA A 42 -19.51 1.82 -1.51
C ALA A 42 -19.16 3.06 -2.35
N SER A 43 -18.14 3.78 -1.90
CA SER A 43 -17.86 5.08 -2.46
C SER A 43 -17.26 4.75 -3.81
N ALA A 44 -17.85 5.31 -4.86
CA ALA A 44 -17.14 5.46 -6.11
C ALA A 44 -15.72 5.93 -5.77
N ALA A 45 -14.73 5.45 -6.53
CA ALA A 45 -13.37 5.97 -6.43
C ALA A 45 -13.46 7.50 -6.31
N PRO A 46 -12.73 8.14 -5.38
CA PRO A 46 -12.73 9.58 -5.25
C PRO A 46 -12.71 10.24 -6.63
N ALA A 47 -13.49 11.31 -6.82
CA ALA A 47 -13.61 11.96 -8.13
C ALA A 47 -12.23 12.31 -8.73
N GLU A 48 -11.27 12.59 -7.85
CA GLU A 48 -9.85 12.80 -8.13
C GLU A 48 -9.22 11.61 -8.86
N LEU A 49 -9.56 10.36 -8.53
CA LEU A 49 -9.01 9.16 -9.17
C LEU A 49 -9.70 8.82 -10.51
N ALA A 50 -10.95 9.23 -10.71
CA ALA A 50 -11.74 8.83 -11.88
C ALA A 50 -11.14 9.31 -13.21
N SER A 51 -10.57 10.52 -13.24
CA SER A 51 -9.88 11.07 -14.40
C SER A 51 -8.66 10.24 -14.79
N PHE A 52 -7.91 9.73 -13.81
CA PHE A 52 -6.71 8.91 -14.04
C PHE A 52 -7.04 7.46 -14.37
N VAL A 53 -8.18 6.93 -13.94
CA VAL A 53 -8.66 5.63 -14.46
C VAL A 53 -8.97 5.74 -15.96
N ALA A 54 -9.59 6.85 -16.39
CA ALA A 54 -9.88 7.09 -17.80
C ALA A 54 -8.63 7.46 -18.63
N SER A 55 -7.66 8.13 -18.01
CA SER A 55 -6.41 8.57 -18.62
C SER A 55 -5.21 8.28 -17.71
N PRO A 56 -4.71 7.04 -17.66
CA PRO A 56 -3.68 6.63 -16.69
C PRO A 56 -2.39 7.42 -16.79
N CYS A 57 -2.05 7.89 -17.99
CA CYS A 57 -0.81 8.62 -18.21
C CYS A 57 -0.85 10.09 -17.82
N SER A 58 -2.00 10.61 -17.39
CA SER A 58 -2.07 11.98 -16.86
C SER A 58 -1.57 12.11 -15.43
N VAL A 59 -1.25 11.00 -14.73
CA VAL A 59 -0.73 11.03 -13.34
C VAL A 59 0.66 11.66 -13.21
N LEU A 60 1.39 11.82 -14.31
CA LEU A 60 2.64 12.59 -14.37
C LEU A 60 2.62 13.52 -15.57
N THR A 61 2.69 14.82 -15.31
CA THR A 61 2.77 15.85 -16.35
C THR A 61 4.13 15.84 -17.05
N ASP A 62 4.20 16.42 -18.24
CA ASP A 62 5.45 16.52 -19.01
C ASP A 62 6.53 17.26 -18.20
N ALA A 63 6.15 18.32 -17.49
CA ALA A 63 7.05 19.10 -16.64
C ALA A 63 7.63 18.27 -15.48
N GLN A 64 6.79 17.47 -14.80
CA GLN A 64 7.24 16.59 -13.72
C GLN A 64 8.18 15.49 -14.25
N ARG A 65 7.88 14.92 -15.42
CA ARG A 65 8.78 13.94 -16.07
C ARG A 65 10.14 14.56 -16.37
N THR A 66 10.17 15.76 -16.96
CA THR A 66 11.43 16.49 -17.19
C THR A 66 12.14 16.84 -15.88
N ALA A 67 11.43 17.12 -14.79
CA ALA A 67 12.05 17.38 -13.50
C ALA A 67 12.73 16.13 -12.90
N LEU A 68 12.18 14.94 -13.16
CA LEU A 68 12.76 13.66 -12.77
C LEU A 68 14.05 13.32 -13.57
N ASP A 69 14.27 13.97 -14.72
CA ASP A 69 15.44 13.74 -15.58
C ASP A 69 16.77 14.25 -14.99
N LYS A 70 16.72 15.04 -13.90
CA LYS A 70 17.89 15.74 -13.32
C LYS A 70 19.06 14.87 -12.84
N ASN A 71 18.91 13.54 -12.82
CA ASN A 71 19.93 12.59 -12.35
C ASN A 71 20.59 11.79 -13.49
N GLY A 72 20.56 12.30 -14.72
CA GLY A 72 21.09 11.57 -15.89
C GLY A 72 20.22 10.39 -16.30
N PHE A 73 18.93 10.43 -15.91
CA PHE A 73 17.93 9.50 -16.37
C PHE A 73 16.98 10.22 -17.34
N THR A 74 16.42 9.52 -18.32
CA THR A 74 15.34 10.04 -19.16
C THR A 74 14.03 9.31 -18.84
N VAL A 75 12.98 10.05 -18.51
CA VAL A 75 11.61 9.57 -18.36
C VAL A 75 10.84 9.86 -19.66
N ARG A 76 10.70 8.85 -20.52
CA ARG A 76 9.97 8.99 -21.79
C ARG A 76 8.46 9.16 -21.56
N ALA A 77 7.77 9.58 -22.62
CA ALA A 77 6.31 9.71 -22.61
C ALA A 77 5.64 8.39 -22.20
N GLY A 78 4.52 8.51 -21.49
CA GLY A 78 3.77 7.38 -20.98
C GLY A 78 3.05 6.62 -22.08
N THR A 79 3.04 5.29 -21.97
CA THR A 79 2.18 4.41 -22.78
C THR A 79 1.19 3.71 -21.86
N VAL A 80 -0.10 3.80 -22.20
CA VAL A 80 -1.13 3.03 -21.49
C VAL A 80 -0.94 1.55 -21.80
N LYS A 81 -0.89 0.73 -20.77
CA LYS A 81 -0.91 -0.74 -20.86
C LYS A 81 -2.11 -1.28 -20.13
N ALA A 82 -2.63 -2.39 -20.65
CA ALA A 82 -3.54 -3.23 -19.89
C ALA A 82 -2.74 -3.97 -18.82
N HIS A 83 -3.07 -3.76 -17.55
CA HIS A 83 -2.63 -4.60 -16.44
C HIS A 83 -3.85 -5.35 -15.89
N ALA A 84 -3.63 -6.50 -15.25
CA ALA A 84 -4.69 -7.43 -14.89
C ALA A 84 -5.74 -6.83 -13.92
N GLN A 85 -5.34 -5.83 -13.14
CA GLN A 85 -6.16 -5.25 -12.06
C GLN A 85 -6.57 -3.79 -12.29
N SER A 86 -5.87 -3.06 -13.17
CA SER A 86 -6.26 -1.68 -13.52
C SER A 86 -5.62 -1.21 -14.82
N PRO A 87 -6.14 -0.16 -15.45
CA PRO A 87 -5.37 0.63 -16.41
C PRO A 87 -4.08 1.13 -15.75
N THR A 88 -2.96 1.01 -16.47
CA THR A 88 -1.63 1.36 -15.98
C THR A 88 -0.94 2.24 -17.00
N CYS A 89 -0.25 3.29 -16.55
CA CYS A 89 0.69 3.99 -17.39
C CYS A 89 2.12 3.53 -17.11
N GLN A 90 2.86 3.29 -18.18
CA GLN A 90 4.28 3.01 -18.12
C GLN A 90 5.04 4.12 -18.83
N TYR A 91 5.94 4.78 -18.10
CA TYR A 91 6.83 5.82 -18.61
C TYR A 91 8.22 5.24 -18.77
N GLY A 92 8.84 5.40 -19.94
CA GLY A 92 10.13 4.82 -20.26
C GLY A 92 10.04 3.81 -21.42
N ASP A 93 11.11 3.06 -21.63
CA ASP A 93 11.22 2.11 -22.74
C ASP A 93 11.94 0.81 -22.32
N LEU A 94 11.15 -0.24 -22.04
CA LEU A 94 11.68 -1.58 -21.73
C LEU A 94 12.44 -2.22 -22.89
N GLN A 95 12.14 -1.84 -24.13
CA GLN A 95 12.74 -2.46 -25.32
C GLN A 95 14.18 -1.98 -25.50
N HIS A 96 14.45 -0.72 -25.16
CA HIS A 96 15.75 -0.13 -25.41
C HIS A 96 16.70 -0.17 -24.21
N ARG A 97 16.23 -0.47 -22.98
CA ARG A 97 17.02 -0.60 -21.72
C ARG A 97 18.27 0.30 -21.69
N GLU A 98 18.11 1.53 -22.18
CA GLU A 98 19.24 2.43 -22.39
C GLU A 98 19.75 2.82 -21.00
N THR A 99 21.08 2.82 -20.83
CA THR A 99 21.71 3.27 -19.59
C THR A 99 21.21 4.66 -19.24
N GLY A 100 20.70 4.84 -18.02
CA GLY A 100 20.06 6.09 -17.64
C GLY A 100 18.59 6.19 -18.09
N THR A 101 17.83 5.10 -18.05
CA THR A 101 16.36 5.19 -18.21
C THR A 101 15.66 4.88 -16.90
N LEU A 102 14.68 5.72 -16.55
CA LEU A 102 13.72 5.47 -15.48
C LEU A 102 12.48 4.83 -16.09
N TRP A 103 12.17 3.61 -15.67
CA TRP A 103 10.91 2.97 -15.96
C TRP A 103 9.96 3.17 -14.80
N VAL A 104 8.91 3.95 -15.01
CA VAL A 104 7.90 4.24 -14.00
C VAL A 104 6.62 3.53 -14.37
N THR A 105 6.11 2.73 -13.46
CA THR A 105 4.76 2.16 -13.54
C THR A 105 3.88 2.89 -12.55
N ALA A 106 2.78 3.48 -13.01
CA ALA A 106 1.77 4.11 -12.15
C ALA A 106 0.38 3.57 -12.49
N PHE A 107 -0.39 3.24 -11.46
CA PHE A 107 -1.69 2.61 -11.62
C PHE A 107 -2.66 2.95 -10.49
N VAL A 108 -3.96 2.90 -10.78
CA VAL A 108 -5.03 3.29 -9.86
C VAL A 108 -5.93 2.09 -9.59
N VAL A 109 -6.04 1.68 -8.34
CA VAL A 109 -6.93 0.59 -7.91
C VAL A 109 -8.14 1.18 -7.20
N THR A 110 -9.33 0.70 -7.54
CA THR A 110 -10.62 1.31 -7.13
C THR A 110 -11.60 0.36 -6.45
N ASP A 111 -11.24 -0.92 -6.40
CA ASP A 111 -11.98 -2.02 -5.78
C ASP A 111 -11.26 -2.63 -4.57
N ALA A 112 -9.99 -2.24 -4.34
CA ALA A 112 -9.16 -2.68 -3.21
C ALA A 112 -8.40 -1.50 -2.58
N GLY A 113 -8.21 -1.54 -1.26
CA GLY A 113 -7.45 -0.55 -0.49
C GLY A 113 -6.17 -1.13 0.12
N LEU A 114 -5.44 -0.33 0.91
CA LEU A 114 -4.20 -0.76 1.56
C LEU A 114 -4.38 -1.94 2.53
N ALA A 115 -5.60 -2.15 3.03
CA ALA A 115 -5.93 -3.29 3.88
C ALA A 115 -5.75 -4.63 3.15
N GLU A 116 -6.01 -4.69 1.85
CA GLU A 116 -5.83 -5.90 1.05
C GLU A 116 -4.35 -6.24 0.90
N LEU A 117 -3.52 -5.25 0.57
CA LEU A 117 -2.06 -5.41 0.55
C LEU A 117 -1.53 -5.88 1.91
N THR A 118 -2.07 -5.34 3.00
CA THR A 118 -1.69 -5.75 4.36
C THR A 118 -2.09 -7.20 4.65
N ALA A 119 -3.28 -7.62 4.22
CA ALA A 119 -3.73 -9.01 4.34
C ALA A 119 -2.87 -9.96 3.49
N ASP A 120 -2.44 -9.53 2.32
CA ASP A 120 -1.55 -10.27 1.44
C ASP A 120 -0.13 -10.40 2.02
N HIS A 121 0.39 -9.34 2.63
CA HIS A 121 1.65 -9.41 3.37
C HIS A 121 1.59 -10.39 4.54
N ALA A 122 0.47 -10.42 5.28
CA ALA A 122 0.27 -11.39 6.36
C ALA A 122 0.24 -12.85 5.87
N LYS A 123 -0.03 -13.09 4.57
CA LYS A 123 0.07 -14.42 3.93
C LYS A 123 1.49 -14.75 3.43
N GLY A 124 2.46 -13.84 3.61
CA GLY A 124 3.85 -14.02 3.21
C GLY A 124 4.23 -13.35 1.89
N LEU A 125 3.40 -12.49 1.33
CA LEU A 125 3.75 -11.69 0.16
C LEU A 125 4.65 -10.50 0.56
N SER A 126 5.57 -10.12 -0.32
CA SER A 126 6.57 -9.05 -0.07
C SER A 126 7.38 -9.24 1.24
N PRO A 127 7.94 -10.42 1.51
CA PRO A 127 8.59 -10.70 2.79
C PRO A 127 9.91 -9.93 2.98
N GLU A 128 10.51 -9.41 1.91
CA GLU A 128 11.83 -8.78 1.96
C GLU A 128 11.81 -7.32 2.39
N TYR A 129 10.65 -6.66 2.23
CA TYR A 129 10.48 -5.27 2.65
C TYR A 129 9.00 -4.93 2.84
N TRP A 130 8.68 -4.36 4.00
CA TRP A 130 7.36 -3.85 4.33
C TRP A 130 7.49 -2.71 5.34
N LYS A 131 6.95 -1.53 5.01
CA LYS A 131 6.96 -0.37 5.90
C LYS A 131 5.70 0.46 5.69
N GLN A 132 5.03 0.79 6.79
CA GLN A 132 3.95 1.78 6.82
C GLN A 132 4.53 3.19 6.96
N GLY A 133 3.86 4.18 6.38
CA GLY A 133 4.21 5.58 6.54
C GLY A 133 3.12 6.52 6.05
N THR A 134 3.51 7.77 5.79
CA THR A 134 2.64 8.78 5.19
C THR A 134 3.36 9.57 4.11
N LEU A 135 2.61 10.05 3.11
CA LEU A 135 3.03 11.05 2.12
C LEU A 135 1.93 12.11 2.03
N ALA A 136 2.27 13.38 2.27
CA ALA A 136 1.29 14.48 2.31
C ALA A 136 -0.03 14.12 3.03
N SER A 137 0.08 13.56 4.24
CA SER A 137 -1.04 13.08 5.08
C SER A 137 -1.83 11.88 4.57
N HIS A 138 -1.50 11.32 3.40
CA HIS A 138 -2.07 10.06 2.92
C HIS A 138 -1.31 8.88 3.53
N PRO A 139 -2.00 7.82 3.99
CA PRO A 139 -1.33 6.60 4.42
C PRO A 139 -0.64 5.95 3.22
N VAL A 140 0.57 5.44 3.44
CA VAL A 140 1.31 4.72 2.40
C VAL A 140 1.89 3.41 2.90
N LEU A 141 2.03 2.47 1.98
CA LEU A 141 2.78 1.23 2.15
C LEU A 141 3.99 1.24 1.21
N TYR A 142 5.17 1.01 1.77
CA TYR A 142 6.37 0.71 1.02
C TYR A 142 6.64 -0.79 1.10
N TYR A 143 6.82 -1.45 -0.03
CA TYR A 143 6.95 -2.90 -0.09
C TYR A 143 7.77 -3.37 -1.29
N THR A 144 8.21 -4.62 -1.30
CA THR A 144 8.81 -5.25 -2.49
C THR A 144 7.73 -5.81 -3.41
N GLY A 145 7.74 -5.43 -4.69
CA GLY A 145 6.96 -6.13 -5.71
C GLY A 145 7.39 -7.61 -5.77
N GLN A 146 6.44 -8.54 -5.92
CA GLN A 146 6.71 -9.98 -5.81
C GLN A 146 7.91 -10.40 -6.68
N GLY A 147 8.94 -10.97 -6.01
CA GLY A 147 10.06 -11.65 -6.66
C GLY A 147 11.31 -10.81 -6.92
N SER A 148 11.29 -9.50 -6.65
CA SER A 148 12.46 -8.64 -6.85
C SER A 148 12.85 -7.92 -5.56
N PRO A 149 13.76 -8.50 -4.75
CA PRO A 149 14.22 -7.89 -3.50
C PRO A 149 14.89 -6.53 -3.74
N GLU A 150 15.33 -6.19 -4.94
CA GLU A 150 15.96 -4.92 -5.28
C GLU A 150 14.97 -3.76 -5.48
N PHE A 151 13.69 -4.04 -5.73
CA PHE A 151 12.70 -3.02 -6.06
C PHE A 151 11.87 -2.59 -4.85
N CYS A 152 11.43 -1.34 -4.92
CA CYS A 152 10.55 -0.72 -3.95
C CYS A 152 9.32 -0.23 -4.68
N SER A 153 8.16 -0.65 -4.20
CA SER A 153 6.85 -0.19 -4.64
C SER A 153 6.24 0.68 -3.54
N VAL A 154 5.50 1.70 -3.95
CA VAL A 154 4.75 2.58 -3.04
C VAL A 154 3.27 2.48 -3.38
N ALA A 155 2.44 2.16 -2.40
CA ALA A 155 0.99 2.24 -2.52
C ALA A 155 0.48 3.39 -1.63
N ILE A 156 -0.26 4.32 -2.22
CA ILE A 156 -0.81 5.51 -1.57
C ILE A 156 -2.31 5.32 -1.38
N GLY A 157 -2.78 5.23 -0.14
CA GLY A 157 -4.19 5.04 0.17
C GLY A 157 -4.99 6.33 0.02
N PHE A 158 -6.11 6.24 -0.69
CA PHE A 158 -7.08 7.34 -0.84
C PHE A 158 -8.39 7.05 -0.09
N THR A 159 -8.84 5.78 -0.12
CA THR A 159 -9.99 5.30 0.67
C THR A 159 -9.73 3.87 1.15
N ASP A 160 -10.66 3.33 1.92
CA ASP A 160 -10.63 1.91 2.33
C ASP A 160 -10.67 0.93 1.14
N ARG A 161 -11.06 1.38 -0.05
CA ARG A 161 -11.14 0.57 -1.28
C ARG A 161 -10.41 1.16 -2.47
N SER A 162 -9.51 2.11 -2.26
CA SER A 162 -8.74 2.67 -3.37
C SER A 162 -7.35 3.08 -2.96
N TYR A 163 -6.39 2.77 -3.81
CA TYR A 163 -5.02 3.25 -3.69
C TYR A 163 -4.40 3.50 -5.05
N VAL A 164 -3.31 4.29 -5.05
CA VAL A 164 -2.48 4.53 -6.22
C VAL A 164 -1.16 3.80 -6.01
N GLY A 165 -0.80 2.93 -6.95
CA GLY A 165 0.47 2.22 -6.95
C GLY A 165 1.50 2.93 -7.82
N VAL A 166 2.73 3.03 -7.32
CA VAL A 166 3.89 3.58 -8.03
C VAL A 166 5.07 2.63 -7.88
N GLU A 167 5.69 2.30 -9.01
CA GLU A 167 6.87 1.44 -9.07
C GLU A 167 7.91 2.11 -9.95
N VAL A 168 9.18 2.05 -9.54
CA VAL A 168 10.28 2.60 -10.33
C VAL A 168 11.37 1.56 -10.49
N THR A 169 11.66 1.22 -11.74
CA THR A 169 12.81 0.42 -12.12
C THR A 169 13.84 1.32 -12.80
N LYS A 170 15.07 1.32 -12.27
CA LYS A 170 16.22 1.95 -12.92
C LYS A 170 16.99 0.90 -13.70
N PHE A 171 17.16 1.12 -15.00
CA PHE A 171 17.96 0.20 -15.82
C PHE A 171 19.46 0.44 -15.65
N ASN A 172 20.22 -0.65 -15.68
CA ASN A 172 21.69 -0.69 -15.72
C ASN A 172 22.37 -0.01 -14.52
N THR A 173 21.79 -0.15 -13.33
CA THR A 173 22.41 0.36 -12.11
C THR A 173 22.39 -0.71 -11.02
N ASP A 174 23.57 -1.21 -10.63
CA ASP A 174 23.76 -1.95 -9.38
C ASP A 174 23.63 -0.95 -8.22
N LYS A 175 22.39 -0.67 -7.81
CA LYS A 175 22.09 0.30 -6.75
C LYS A 175 21.49 -0.41 -5.55
N PRO A 176 21.85 0.02 -4.32
CA PRO A 176 21.20 -0.48 -3.12
C PRO A 176 19.70 -0.15 -3.12
N ARG A 177 18.89 -1.00 -2.49
CA ARG A 177 17.42 -0.85 -2.36
C ARG A 177 16.99 0.52 -1.81
N GLU A 178 17.79 1.12 -0.94
CA GLU A 178 17.50 2.46 -0.41
C GLU A 178 17.36 3.50 -1.53
N ASP A 179 18.16 3.40 -2.59
CA ASP A 179 18.09 4.28 -3.74
C ASP A 179 16.82 4.07 -4.56
N THR A 180 16.32 2.82 -4.66
CA THR A 180 15.08 2.52 -5.39
C THR A 180 13.86 3.01 -4.62
N CYS A 181 13.81 2.85 -3.29
CA CYS A 181 12.76 3.46 -2.48
C CYS A 181 12.78 4.98 -2.56
N LYS A 182 13.95 5.63 -2.41
CA LYS A 182 14.05 7.09 -2.51
C LYS A 182 13.51 7.62 -3.84
N SER A 183 13.82 6.92 -4.93
CA SER A 183 13.37 7.31 -6.27
C SER A 183 11.88 7.08 -6.46
N THR A 184 11.37 5.94 -5.98
CA THR A 184 9.94 5.62 -6.04
C THR A 184 9.14 6.60 -5.20
N THR A 185 9.62 6.98 -4.02
CA THR A 185 9.01 8.03 -3.18
C THR A 185 8.96 9.37 -3.90
N ALA A 186 10.05 9.81 -4.54
CA ALA A 186 10.07 11.07 -5.26
C ALA A 186 9.06 11.10 -6.43
N VAL A 187 8.88 9.98 -7.13
CA VAL A 187 7.84 9.85 -8.16
C VAL A 187 6.44 9.82 -7.54
N ALA A 188 6.26 9.08 -6.45
CA ALA A 188 5.00 8.98 -5.72
C ALA A 188 4.52 10.35 -5.20
N GLU A 189 5.43 11.21 -4.75
CA GLU A 189 5.14 12.59 -4.36
C GLU A 189 4.62 13.42 -5.55
N GLN A 190 5.22 13.30 -6.73
CA GLN A 190 4.75 13.99 -7.94
C GLN A 190 3.37 13.49 -8.38
N VAL A 191 3.18 12.16 -8.41
CA VAL A 191 1.89 11.54 -8.72
C VAL A 191 0.81 12.02 -7.75
N LEU A 192 1.12 12.03 -6.45
CA LEU A 192 0.18 12.50 -5.43
C LEU A 192 -0.19 13.97 -5.64
N ALA A 193 0.81 14.83 -5.89
CA ALA A 193 0.58 16.26 -6.14
C ALA A 193 -0.34 16.49 -7.35
N THR A 194 -0.16 15.75 -8.45
CA THR A 194 -1.03 15.85 -9.63
C THR A 194 -2.45 15.38 -9.33
N ILE A 195 -2.61 14.28 -8.57
CA ILE A 195 -3.93 13.74 -8.24
C ILE A 195 -4.69 14.69 -7.32
N THR A 196 -4.03 15.29 -6.34
CA THR A 196 -4.65 16.21 -5.36
C THR A 196 -4.68 17.66 -5.84
N GLY A 197 -4.23 17.95 -7.07
CA GLY A 197 -4.17 19.32 -7.62
C GLY A 197 -3.28 20.27 -6.81
N SER A 198 -2.23 19.73 -6.17
CA SER A 198 -1.29 20.45 -5.31
C SER A 198 0.05 20.75 -6.00
N GLU A 199 0.06 20.76 -7.34
CA GLU A 199 1.23 21.07 -8.19
C GLU A 199 1.74 22.51 -8.05
#